data_AF-A0A653WYZ2-F1
#
_entry.id   AF-A0A653WYZ2-F1
#
_cell.length_a   1.000
_cell.length_b   1.000
_cell.length_c   1.000
_cell.angle_alpha   90.00
_cell.angle_beta   90.00
_cell.angle_gamma   90.00
#
_symmetry.space_group_name_H-M   'P 1'
#
loop_
_entity.id
_entity.type
_entity.pdbx_description
1 polymer ?
#
loop_
_entity_poly.entity_id
_entity_poly.type
_entity_poly.pdbx_seq_one_letter_code
_entity_poly.pdbx_strand_id
1 'polypeptide(L)'
;MTDAATPELTPAPKSRRRLFIILAIIAVVVIALIAGSYLYASSAAGSKASDYDDDYAAWKAKEKPILLAATASVPHGTYVRKNASTPKALATQKEGCDAVADSRKKLADAADGLPKMATGGFLSKVSSDYSEAGDKSARREKTVRAYVKAATSALAQVERDCRWNIGYNASGVAPDKLWDSSDKYALEPGDTEPGGIFCGKGREGCVSSIAKKKNTYADLRLKAIKQYTARNLKYFSADTCGRTSYGAACKVFRQAYVGQNRLQAKNYRYVRTMKSSVNNPKLNKNNNTYDKLVKSNGPKIRKAVLALDPALRKDKDVRNYPWWTDHFLARMGAMVLADLKDERAAIAKL
;
A
#
# COMPACT_ATOMS: atom_id res chain seq x y z
N MET A 1 37.94 -48.14 104.28
CA MET A 1 38.60 -48.01 102.97
C MET A 1 37.81 -48.89 102.01
N THR A 2 36.68 -48.38 101.53
CA THR A 2 36.45 -47.86 100.16
C THR A 2 36.35 -48.96 99.12
N ASP A 3 35.10 -49.34 98.86
CA ASP A 3 34.62 -50.09 97.71
C ASP A 3 35.01 -49.38 96.40
N ALA A 4 35.51 -50.15 95.44
CA ALA A 4 35.69 -49.70 94.06
C ALA A 4 34.46 -50.13 93.24
N ALA A 5 33.63 -49.17 92.87
CA ALA A 5 32.50 -49.36 91.98
C ALA A 5 32.97 -49.44 90.51
N THR A 6 32.54 -50.50 89.82
CA THR A 6 32.65 -50.68 88.37
C THR A 6 31.74 -49.68 87.64
N PRO A 7 32.18 -48.98 86.58
CA PRO A 7 31.28 -48.13 85.80
C PRO A 7 30.45 -48.99 84.84
N GLU A 8 29.14 -49.03 85.05
CA GLU A 8 28.17 -49.50 84.05
C GLU A 8 28.19 -48.56 82.82
N LEU A 9 28.51 -49.14 81.66
CA LEU A 9 28.26 -48.54 80.36
C LEU A 9 26.75 -48.34 80.18
N THR A 10 26.30 -47.11 80.35
CA THR A 10 24.93 -46.71 80.05
C THR A 10 24.66 -46.92 78.56
N PRO A 11 23.69 -47.77 78.15
CA PRO A 11 23.38 -47.93 76.74
C PRO A 11 22.72 -46.64 76.25
N ALA A 12 23.33 -46.00 75.25
CA ALA A 12 22.75 -44.84 74.58
C ALA A 12 21.28 -45.13 74.18
N PRO A 13 20.34 -44.17 74.39
CA PRO A 13 18.92 -44.46 74.23
C PRO A 13 18.61 -44.86 72.78
N LYS A 14 18.08 -46.09 72.61
CA LYS A 14 17.64 -46.68 71.32
C LYS A 14 16.70 -45.77 70.51
N SER A 15 16.09 -44.75 71.12
CA SER A 15 15.18 -43.79 70.49
C SER A 15 15.87 -42.79 69.53
N ARG A 16 17.09 -42.32 69.84
CA ARG A 16 17.82 -41.38 68.97
C ARG A 16 18.25 -42.02 67.66
N ARG A 17 18.71 -43.29 67.71
CA ARG A 17 19.15 -44.04 66.52
C ARG A 17 17.99 -44.29 65.54
N ARG A 18 16.79 -44.59 66.06
CA ARG A 18 15.57 -44.73 65.25
C ARG A 18 15.13 -43.39 64.62
N LEU A 19 15.22 -42.29 65.36
CA LEU A 19 14.91 -40.96 64.84
C LEU A 19 15.82 -40.56 63.67
N PHE A 20 17.14 -40.81 63.79
CA PHE A 20 18.09 -40.52 62.69
C PHE A 20 17.84 -41.39 61.45
N ILE A 21 17.46 -42.66 61.63
CA ILE A 21 17.10 -43.54 60.50
C ILE A 21 15.82 -43.03 59.82
N ILE A 22 14.80 -42.64 60.57
CA ILE A 22 13.55 -42.08 60.02
C ILE A 22 13.83 -40.77 59.28
N LEU A 23 14.62 -39.87 59.85
CA LEU A 23 15.02 -38.62 59.19
C LEU A 23 15.85 -38.87 57.92
N ALA A 24 16.74 -39.85 57.92
CA ALA A 24 17.50 -40.24 56.74
C ALA A 24 16.59 -40.82 55.64
N ILE A 25 15.62 -41.67 56.00
CA ILE A 25 14.61 -42.19 55.05
C ILE A 25 13.77 -41.06 54.48
N ILE A 26 13.28 -40.14 55.31
CA ILE A 26 12.52 -38.96 54.87
C ILE A 26 13.37 -38.10 53.93
N ALA A 27 14.64 -37.84 54.27
CA ALA A 27 15.54 -37.07 53.42
C ALA A 27 15.75 -37.74 52.05
N VAL A 28 15.95 -39.06 52.01
CA VAL A 28 16.08 -39.81 50.75
C VAL A 28 14.80 -39.75 49.92
N VAL A 29 13.63 -39.91 50.55
CA VAL A 29 12.33 -39.80 49.86
C VAL A 29 12.13 -38.39 49.30
N VAL A 30 12.47 -37.34 50.06
CA VAL A 30 12.37 -35.95 49.61
C VAL A 30 13.33 -35.68 48.44
N ILE A 31 14.58 -36.15 48.51
CA ILE A 31 15.56 -36.00 47.42
C ILE A 31 15.09 -36.75 46.17
N ALA A 32 14.56 -37.97 46.31
CA ALA A 32 14.04 -38.75 45.19
C ALA A 32 12.82 -38.08 44.54
N LEU A 33 11.92 -37.49 45.33
CA LEU A 33 10.79 -36.72 44.82
C LEU A 33 11.24 -35.46 44.08
N ILE A 34 12.23 -34.73 44.62
CA ILE A 34 12.79 -33.54 43.98
C ILE A 34 13.48 -33.90 42.66
N ALA A 35 14.36 -34.90 42.68
CA ALA A 35 15.09 -35.35 41.49
C ALA A 35 14.15 -35.95 40.43
N GLY A 36 13.17 -36.77 40.83
CA GLY A 36 12.15 -37.32 39.95
C GLY A 36 11.28 -36.23 39.32
N SER A 37 10.88 -35.23 40.10
CA SER A 37 10.14 -34.06 39.59
C SER A 37 10.97 -33.24 38.60
N TYR A 38 12.27 -33.09 38.85
CA TYR A 38 13.19 -32.36 37.97
C TYR A 38 13.40 -33.09 36.64
N LEU A 39 13.58 -34.41 36.67
CA LEU A 39 13.73 -35.24 35.47
C LEU A 39 12.44 -35.26 34.64
N TYR A 40 11.28 -35.42 35.29
CA TYR A 40 9.98 -35.33 34.61
C TYR A 40 9.77 -33.95 33.97
N ALA A 41 10.07 -32.87 34.70
CA ALA A 41 9.96 -31.52 34.18
C ALA A 41 10.93 -31.26 33.02
N SER A 42 12.16 -31.79 33.07
CA SER A 42 13.12 -31.74 31.97
C SER A 42 12.61 -32.47 30.73
N SER A 43 12.05 -33.69 30.89
CA SER A 43 11.46 -34.45 29.79
C SER A 43 10.26 -33.75 29.17
N ALA A 44 9.36 -33.21 29.98
CA ALA A 44 8.20 -32.45 29.52
C ALA A 44 8.61 -31.15 28.81
N ALA A 45 9.67 -30.49 29.30
CA ALA A 45 10.25 -29.31 28.67
C ALA A 45 10.85 -29.65 27.29
N GLY A 46 11.57 -30.76 27.17
CA GLY A 46 12.09 -31.26 25.89
C GLY A 46 10.98 -31.58 24.88
N SER A 47 9.92 -32.27 25.31
CA SER A 47 8.75 -32.55 24.44
C SER A 47 8.12 -31.25 23.92
N LYS A 48 7.90 -30.26 24.79
CA LYS A 48 7.32 -28.97 24.37
C LYS A 48 8.22 -28.19 23.41
N ALA A 49 9.53 -28.29 23.57
CA ALA A 49 10.47 -27.69 22.63
C ALA A 49 10.40 -28.35 21.24
N SER A 50 10.27 -29.68 21.21
CA SER A 50 10.06 -30.46 19.98
C SER A 50 8.74 -30.09 19.30
N ASP A 51 7.62 -30.09 20.06
CA ASP A 51 6.29 -29.73 19.54
C ASP A 51 6.31 -28.34 18.91
N TYR A 52 7.00 -27.38 19.55
CA TYR A 52 7.17 -26.03 19.02
C TYR A 52 7.94 -26.00 17.69
N ASP A 53 9.02 -26.76 17.57
CA ASP A 53 9.80 -26.79 16.33
C ASP A 53 9.04 -27.51 15.19
N ASP A 54 8.22 -28.52 15.50
CA ASP A 54 7.32 -29.18 14.54
C ASP A 54 6.21 -28.23 14.06
N ASP A 55 5.53 -27.54 14.99
CA ASP A 55 4.54 -26.52 14.67
C ASP A 55 5.13 -25.40 13.82
N TYR A 56 6.35 -24.97 14.16
CA TYR A 56 7.07 -23.95 13.40
C TYR A 56 7.45 -24.46 12.01
N ALA A 57 7.87 -25.71 11.86
CA ALA A 57 8.17 -26.31 10.56
C ALA A 57 6.90 -26.37 9.68
N ALA A 58 5.76 -26.74 10.25
CA ALA A 58 4.47 -26.74 9.56
C ALA A 58 4.04 -25.32 9.14
N TRP A 59 4.15 -24.34 10.06
CA TRP A 59 3.90 -22.93 9.75
C TRP A 59 4.83 -22.43 8.65
N LYS A 60 6.12 -22.75 8.72
CA LYS A 60 7.13 -22.33 7.73
C LYS A 60 6.85 -22.93 6.35
N ALA A 61 6.37 -24.17 6.26
CA ALA A 61 6.02 -24.79 5.00
C ALA A 61 4.80 -24.13 4.33
N LYS A 62 3.81 -23.70 5.13
CA LYS A 62 2.52 -23.21 4.64
C LYS A 62 2.42 -21.69 4.54
N GLU A 63 2.80 -20.98 5.60
CA GLU A 63 2.51 -19.55 5.79
C GLU A 63 3.67 -18.65 5.31
N LYS A 64 4.93 -19.07 5.45
CA LYS A 64 6.09 -18.28 4.96
C LYS A 64 6.02 -17.99 3.44
N PRO A 65 5.63 -18.94 2.56
CA PRO A 65 5.45 -18.63 1.14
C PRO A 65 4.39 -17.55 0.89
N ILE A 66 3.31 -17.55 1.68
CA ILE A 66 2.24 -16.54 1.61
C ILE A 66 2.80 -15.17 1.98
N LEU A 67 3.57 -15.10 3.07
CA LEU A 67 4.24 -13.86 3.50
C LEU A 67 5.12 -13.28 2.39
N LEU A 68 5.95 -14.11 1.74
CA LEU A 68 6.87 -13.66 0.69
C LEU A 68 6.15 -13.31 -0.62
N ALA A 69 5.12 -14.06 -1.00
CA ALA A 69 4.36 -13.83 -2.23
C ALA A 69 3.53 -12.55 -2.18
N ALA A 70 2.97 -12.20 -1.02
CA ALA A 70 2.07 -11.05 -0.84
C ALA A 70 2.69 -9.69 -1.22
N THR A 71 4.03 -9.57 -1.21
CA THR A 71 4.75 -8.32 -1.52
C THR A 71 5.73 -8.48 -2.69
N ALA A 72 5.70 -9.62 -3.39
CA ALA A 72 6.60 -9.90 -4.50
C ALA A 72 6.43 -8.88 -5.63
N SER A 73 5.18 -8.52 -5.95
CA SER A 73 4.81 -7.53 -6.96
C SER A 73 3.46 -6.90 -6.66
N VAL A 74 3.19 -5.74 -7.26
CA VAL A 74 1.82 -5.20 -7.31
C VAL A 74 0.95 -6.20 -8.09
N PRO A 75 -0.24 -6.58 -7.60
CA PRO A 75 -1.14 -7.46 -8.32
C PRO A 75 -1.44 -6.98 -9.73
N HIS A 76 -1.62 -7.93 -10.65
CA HIS A 76 -2.00 -7.58 -12.01
C HIS A 76 -3.35 -6.85 -12.03
N GLY A 77 -3.49 -5.87 -12.92
CA GLY A 77 -4.73 -5.12 -13.08
C GLY A 77 -4.89 -3.95 -12.12
N THR A 78 -4.12 -3.83 -11.03
CA THR A 78 -4.23 -2.71 -10.07
C THR A 78 -4.16 -1.32 -10.73
N TYR A 79 -3.34 -1.18 -11.78
CA TYR A 79 -3.25 0.03 -12.59
C TYR A 79 -3.34 -0.33 -14.08
N VAL A 80 -4.45 0.01 -14.74
CA VAL A 80 -4.66 -0.29 -16.16
C VAL A 80 -4.24 0.92 -16.99
N ARG A 81 -3.20 0.73 -17.81
CA ARG A 81 -2.52 1.83 -18.51
C ARG A 81 -3.27 2.39 -19.72
N LYS A 82 -4.02 1.56 -20.44
CA LYS A 82 -4.79 1.96 -21.64
C LYS A 82 -6.28 1.89 -21.36
N ASN A 83 -7.04 2.87 -21.85
CA ASN A 83 -8.50 2.90 -21.73
C ASN A 83 -8.97 2.76 -20.27
N ALA A 84 -8.23 3.38 -19.35
CA ALA A 84 -8.37 3.21 -17.89
C ALA A 84 -9.77 3.57 -17.36
N SER A 85 -10.51 4.41 -18.11
CA SER A 85 -11.87 4.85 -17.79
C SER A 85 -12.97 3.97 -18.38
N THR A 86 -12.65 2.92 -19.15
CA THR A 86 -13.67 1.99 -19.68
C THR A 86 -14.24 1.09 -18.59
N PRO A 87 -15.50 0.63 -18.71
CA PRO A 87 -16.09 -0.27 -17.71
C PRO A 87 -15.24 -1.52 -17.45
N LYS A 88 -14.69 -2.14 -18.51
CA LYS A 88 -13.79 -3.30 -18.40
C LYS A 88 -12.52 -2.95 -17.62
N ALA A 89 -11.85 -1.85 -17.95
CA ALA A 89 -10.63 -1.43 -17.26
C ALA A 89 -10.89 -1.06 -15.79
N LEU A 90 -12.03 -0.44 -15.47
CA LEU A 90 -12.41 -0.12 -14.09
C LEU A 90 -12.70 -1.39 -13.28
N ALA A 91 -13.34 -2.40 -13.88
CA ALA A 91 -13.55 -3.70 -13.25
C ALA A 91 -12.22 -4.42 -12.96
N THR A 92 -11.31 -4.47 -13.94
CA THR A 92 -9.97 -5.06 -13.76
C THR A 92 -9.16 -4.34 -12.68
N GLN A 93 -9.23 -3.01 -12.60
CA GLN A 93 -8.59 -2.25 -11.52
C GLN A 93 -9.20 -2.57 -10.16
N LYS A 94 -10.53 -2.72 -10.09
CA LYS A 94 -11.20 -3.11 -8.86
C LYS A 94 -10.73 -4.49 -8.38
N GLU A 95 -10.68 -5.49 -9.27
CA GLU A 95 -10.16 -6.82 -8.95
C GLU A 95 -8.70 -6.76 -8.46
N GLY A 96 -7.84 -6.02 -9.15
CA GLY A 96 -6.45 -5.82 -8.73
C GLY A 96 -6.32 -5.09 -7.38
N CYS A 97 -7.22 -4.15 -7.08
CA CYS A 97 -7.29 -3.47 -5.78
C CYS A 97 -7.74 -4.41 -4.66
N ASP A 98 -8.77 -5.21 -4.92
CA ASP A 98 -9.33 -6.15 -3.96
C ASP A 98 -8.28 -7.26 -3.65
N ALA A 99 -7.49 -7.68 -4.63
CA ALA A 99 -6.34 -8.58 -4.44
C ALA A 99 -5.24 -8.00 -3.53
N VAL A 100 -4.99 -6.69 -3.59
CA VAL A 100 -4.08 -6.01 -2.64
C VAL A 100 -4.65 -6.07 -1.22
N ALA A 101 -5.94 -5.78 -1.06
CA ALA A 101 -6.61 -5.83 0.24
C ALA A 101 -6.60 -7.26 0.83
N ASP A 102 -6.83 -8.27 0.00
CA ASP A 102 -6.77 -9.67 0.42
C ASP A 102 -5.36 -10.12 0.77
N SER A 103 -4.33 -9.61 0.07
CA SER A 103 -2.93 -9.86 0.43
C SER A 103 -2.60 -9.33 1.84
N ARG A 104 -3.19 -8.19 2.24
CA ARG A 104 -3.04 -7.65 3.59
C ARG A 104 -3.68 -8.54 4.66
N LYS A 105 -4.86 -9.10 4.39
CA LYS A 105 -5.53 -10.06 5.30
C LYS A 105 -4.68 -11.32 5.45
N LYS A 106 -4.24 -11.90 4.33
CA LYS A 106 -3.36 -13.07 4.32
C LYS A 106 -2.06 -12.86 5.10
N LEU A 107 -1.47 -11.66 5.04
CA LEU A 107 -0.30 -11.32 5.85
C LEU A 107 -0.60 -11.32 7.35
N ALA A 108 -1.75 -10.78 7.75
CA ALA A 108 -2.18 -10.78 9.15
C ALA A 108 -2.47 -12.22 9.64
N ASP A 109 -3.23 -12.99 8.87
CA ASP A 109 -3.59 -14.38 9.21
C ASP A 109 -2.33 -15.26 9.35
N ALA A 110 -1.37 -15.12 8.41
CA ALA A 110 -0.10 -15.83 8.46
C ALA A 110 0.75 -15.42 9.68
N ALA A 111 0.69 -14.16 10.10
CA ALA A 111 1.39 -13.67 11.29
C ALA A 111 0.77 -14.17 12.59
N ASP A 112 -0.56 -14.18 12.66
CA ASP A 112 -1.34 -14.64 13.81
C ASP A 112 -1.20 -16.15 14.01
N GLY A 113 -1.04 -16.90 12.92
CA GLY A 113 -0.76 -18.34 12.95
C GLY A 113 0.66 -18.73 13.39
N LEU A 114 1.57 -17.79 13.67
CA LEU A 114 2.94 -18.11 14.08
C LEU A 114 2.96 -18.76 15.48
N PRO A 115 3.51 -19.98 15.63
CA PRO A 115 3.63 -20.64 16.92
C PRO A 115 4.46 -19.83 17.92
N LYS A 116 4.04 -19.85 19.18
CA LYS A 116 4.69 -19.11 20.27
C LYS A 116 5.12 -20.03 21.40
N MET A 117 6.26 -19.72 21.98
CA MET A 117 6.80 -20.43 23.14
C MET A 117 7.21 -19.43 24.22
N ALA A 118 6.99 -19.79 25.48
CA ALA A 118 7.32 -18.92 26.60
C ALA A 118 8.85 -18.81 26.77
N THR A 119 9.33 -17.59 26.97
CA THR A 119 10.72 -17.27 27.30
C THR A 119 10.87 -17.14 28.82
N GLY A 120 10.93 -18.27 29.54
CA GLY A 120 11.25 -18.26 30.97
C GLY A 120 10.48 -19.28 31.83
N GLY A 121 10.60 -19.13 33.15
CA GLY A 121 9.93 -19.98 34.14
C GLY A 121 10.72 -21.24 34.52
N PHE A 122 10.10 -22.12 35.31
CA PHE A 122 10.75 -23.34 35.82
C PHE A 122 11.25 -24.24 34.69
N LEU A 123 10.46 -24.42 33.62
CA LEU A 123 10.85 -25.27 32.48
C LEU A 123 12.12 -24.77 31.77
N SER A 124 12.31 -23.45 31.65
CA SER A 124 13.55 -22.87 31.09
C SER A 124 14.79 -23.09 31.97
N LYS A 125 14.60 -23.27 33.29
CA LYS A 125 15.71 -23.51 34.23
C LYS A 125 16.13 -24.98 34.24
N VAL A 126 15.22 -25.89 33.93
CA VAL A 126 15.45 -27.33 33.98
C VAL A 126 15.79 -27.95 32.62
N SER A 127 15.63 -27.20 31.51
CA SER A 127 15.95 -27.65 30.15
C SER A 127 16.51 -26.52 29.30
N SER A 128 17.72 -26.71 28.76
CA SER A 128 18.36 -25.81 27.80
C SER A 128 17.53 -25.68 26.52
N ASP A 129 16.98 -26.79 26.04
CA ASP A 129 16.26 -26.86 24.76
C ASP A 129 14.97 -26.04 24.82
N TYR A 130 14.27 -26.09 25.95
CA TYR A 130 13.11 -25.24 26.20
C TYR A 130 13.47 -23.76 26.20
N SER A 131 14.58 -23.40 26.87
CA SER A 131 15.08 -22.02 26.90
C SER A 131 15.46 -21.53 25.50
N GLU A 132 16.18 -22.34 24.73
CA GLU A 132 16.60 -22.02 23.37
C GLU A 132 15.41 -21.90 22.40
N ALA A 133 14.43 -22.79 22.52
CA ALA A 133 13.21 -22.76 21.71
C ALA A 133 12.35 -21.51 22.03
N GLY A 134 12.26 -21.11 23.30
CA GLY A 134 11.69 -19.83 23.71
C GLY A 134 12.40 -18.64 23.05
N ASP A 135 13.72 -18.59 23.12
CA ASP A 135 14.52 -17.53 22.50
C ASP A 135 14.37 -17.48 20.97
N LYS A 136 14.34 -18.64 20.31
CA LYS A 136 14.05 -18.78 18.87
C LYS A 136 12.66 -18.24 18.56
N SER A 137 11.65 -18.58 19.35
CA SER A 137 10.27 -18.10 19.20
C SER A 137 10.19 -16.57 19.27
N ALA A 138 10.79 -15.96 20.29
CA ALA A 138 10.80 -14.49 20.42
C ALA A 138 11.51 -13.79 19.24
N ARG A 139 12.64 -14.34 18.77
CA ARG A 139 13.37 -13.81 17.60
C ARG A 139 12.55 -13.94 16.30
N ARG A 140 11.90 -15.09 16.08
CA ARG A 140 11.03 -15.36 14.93
C ARG A 140 9.82 -14.41 14.95
N GLU A 141 9.14 -14.28 16.08
CA GLU A 141 8.00 -13.37 16.26
C GLU A 141 8.37 -11.92 15.96
N LYS A 142 9.50 -11.45 16.50
CA LYS A 142 9.99 -10.09 16.21
C LYS A 142 10.20 -9.86 14.72
N THR A 143 10.78 -10.84 14.03
CA THR A 143 11.07 -10.76 12.59
C THR A 143 9.78 -10.75 11.76
N VAL A 144 8.87 -11.69 12.03
CA VAL A 144 7.55 -11.78 11.36
C VAL A 144 6.74 -10.50 11.59
N ARG A 145 6.66 -10.03 12.84
CA ARG A 145 5.91 -8.81 13.17
C ARG A 145 6.48 -7.56 12.48
N ALA A 146 7.80 -7.42 12.43
CA ALA A 146 8.44 -6.30 11.75
C ALA A 146 8.11 -6.30 10.25
N TYR A 147 8.25 -7.45 9.59
CA TYR A 147 7.89 -7.59 8.18
C TYR A 147 6.42 -7.32 7.92
N VAL A 148 5.51 -7.96 8.65
CA VAL A 148 4.06 -7.83 8.46
C VAL A 148 3.61 -6.39 8.65
N LYS A 149 4.18 -5.67 9.62
CA LYS A 149 3.93 -4.23 9.82
C LYS A 149 4.36 -3.41 8.60
N ALA A 150 5.57 -3.61 8.10
CA ALA A 150 6.10 -2.90 6.95
C ALA A 150 5.30 -3.22 5.67
N ALA A 151 5.08 -4.50 5.39
CA ALA A 151 4.31 -5.00 4.26
C ALA A 151 2.85 -4.52 4.26
N THR A 152 2.20 -4.53 5.43
CA THR A 152 0.83 -4.01 5.56
C THR A 152 0.76 -2.51 5.26
N SER A 153 1.74 -1.73 5.72
CA SER A 153 1.82 -0.30 5.42
C SER A 153 2.01 -0.05 3.93
N ALA A 154 2.94 -0.78 3.30
CA ALA A 154 3.23 -0.70 1.87
C ALA A 154 2.00 -1.03 1.01
N LEU A 155 1.36 -2.18 1.26
CA LEU A 155 0.15 -2.58 0.55
C LEU A 155 -1.03 -1.63 0.82
N ALA A 156 -1.14 -1.06 2.03
CA ALA A 156 -2.14 -0.04 2.30
C ALA A 156 -1.93 1.24 1.48
N GLN A 157 -0.68 1.62 1.18
CA GLN A 157 -0.40 2.72 0.27
C GLN A 157 -0.81 2.38 -1.17
N VAL A 158 -0.45 1.19 -1.66
CA VAL A 158 -0.86 0.68 -2.99
C VAL A 158 -2.39 0.67 -3.12
N GLU A 159 -3.10 0.19 -2.10
CA GLU A 159 -4.56 0.15 -2.08
C GLU A 159 -5.17 1.56 -2.12
N ARG A 160 -4.65 2.50 -1.31
CA ARG A 160 -5.11 3.91 -1.34
C ARG A 160 -4.92 4.53 -2.73
N ASP A 161 -3.76 4.32 -3.33
CA ASP A 161 -3.44 4.82 -4.67
C ASP A 161 -4.36 4.20 -5.73
N CYS A 162 -4.60 2.89 -5.66
CA CYS A 162 -5.48 2.19 -6.58
C CYS A 162 -6.94 2.68 -6.48
N ARG A 163 -7.49 2.77 -5.26
CA ARG A 163 -8.85 3.29 -5.03
C ARG A 163 -8.99 4.73 -5.52
N TRP A 164 -7.97 5.56 -5.27
CA TRP A 164 -7.93 6.92 -5.80
C TRP A 164 -7.95 6.93 -7.32
N ASN A 165 -7.14 6.09 -7.96
CA ASN A 165 -7.01 6.02 -9.42
C ASN A 165 -8.31 5.55 -10.10
N ILE A 166 -8.96 4.53 -9.56
CA ILE A 166 -10.29 4.08 -10.01
C ILE A 166 -11.30 5.24 -9.92
N GLY A 167 -11.32 5.94 -8.79
CA GLY A 167 -12.20 7.08 -8.58
C GLY A 167 -11.95 8.22 -9.56
N TYR A 168 -10.67 8.56 -9.78
CA TYR A 168 -10.25 9.59 -10.74
C TYR A 168 -10.69 9.22 -12.17
N ASN A 169 -10.33 8.03 -12.66
CA ASN A 169 -10.65 7.55 -14.00
C ASN A 169 -12.16 7.45 -14.24
N ALA A 170 -12.92 6.91 -13.28
CA ALA A 170 -14.38 6.86 -13.35
C ALA A 170 -15.02 8.26 -13.41
N SER A 171 -14.42 9.24 -12.73
CA SER A 171 -14.92 10.62 -12.72
C SER A 171 -14.73 11.36 -14.06
N GLY A 172 -13.78 10.91 -14.89
CA GLY A 172 -13.52 11.36 -16.27
C GLY A 172 -14.58 10.94 -17.29
N VAL A 173 -15.24 9.79 -17.10
CA VAL A 173 -16.14 9.19 -18.12
C VAL A 173 -17.23 10.14 -18.62
N ALA A 174 -17.94 10.82 -17.71
CA ALA A 174 -19.04 11.70 -18.06
C ALA A 174 -18.58 13.00 -18.77
N PRO A 175 -17.59 13.75 -18.25
CA PRO A 175 -17.06 14.91 -18.97
C PRO A 175 -16.44 14.52 -20.32
N ASP A 176 -15.71 13.40 -20.42
CA ASP A 176 -15.09 12.96 -21.67
C ASP A 176 -16.15 12.66 -22.74
N LYS A 177 -17.24 11.98 -22.39
CA LYS A 177 -18.39 11.80 -23.31
C LYS A 177 -18.97 13.12 -23.80
N LEU A 178 -19.01 14.16 -22.96
CA LEU A 178 -19.49 15.49 -23.37
C LEU A 178 -18.47 16.20 -24.29
N TRP A 179 -17.18 16.01 -24.03
CA TRP A 179 -16.10 16.47 -24.90
C TRP A 179 -16.24 15.84 -26.29
N ASP A 180 -16.32 14.52 -26.38
CA ASP A 180 -16.47 13.79 -27.65
C ASP A 180 -17.79 14.16 -28.36
N SER A 181 -18.89 14.25 -27.61
CA SER A 181 -20.21 14.63 -28.16
C SER A 181 -20.23 16.05 -28.74
N SER A 182 -19.28 16.90 -28.36
CA SER A 182 -19.17 18.24 -28.92
C SER A 182 -18.44 18.26 -30.25
N ASP A 183 -17.54 17.31 -30.53
CA ASP A 183 -16.70 17.32 -31.74
C ASP A 183 -17.52 17.31 -33.03
N LYS A 184 -18.67 16.63 -33.05
CA LYS A 184 -19.62 16.63 -34.19
C LYS A 184 -20.22 18.01 -34.54
N TYR A 185 -20.05 19.01 -33.69
CA TYR A 185 -20.49 20.39 -33.92
C TYR A 185 -19.32 21.33 -34.25
N ALA A 186 -18.08 20.85 -34.18
CA ALA A 186 -16.94 21.53 -34.75
C ALA A 186 -16.96 21.40 -36.28
N LEU A 187 -16.25 22.29 -36.96
CA LEU A 187 -15.96 22.19 -38.38
C LEU A 187 -14.74 21.31 -38.59
N GLU A 188 -14.84 20.40 -39.55
CA GLU A 188 -13.72 19.58 -39.98
C GLU A 188 -12.75 20.41 -40.84
N PRO A 189 -11.46 20.04 -40.87
CA PRO A 189 -10.49 20.67 -41.75
C PRO A 189 -10.93 20.55 -43.22
N GLY A 190 -11.09 21.68 -43.90
CA GLY A 190 -11.58 21.74 -45.29
C GLY A 190 -13.07 22.09 -45.42
N ASP A 191 -13.84 22.07 -44.33
CA ASP A 191 -15.25 22.45 -44.36
C ASP A 191 -15.42 23.93 -44.69
N THR A 192 -16.49 24.22 -45.43
CA THR A 192 -16.96 25.58 -45.71
C THR A 192 -18.40 25.74 -45.23
N GLU A 193 -18.67 26.85 -44.54
CA GLU A 193 -20.02 27.23 -44.13
C GLU A 193 -20.54 28.46 -44.89
N PRO A 194 -21.88 28.70 -44.88
CA PRO A 194 -22.49 29.86 -45.50
C PRO A 194 -21.80 31.18 -45.10
N GLY A 195 -21.61 32.07 -46.08
CA GLY A 195 -20.85 33.31 -45.88
C GLY A 195 -19.35 33.21 -46.09
N GLY A 196 -18.86 32.13 -46.74
CA GLY A 196 -17.46 31.99 -47.15
C GLY A 196 -16.51 31.64 -46.00
N ILE A 197 -17.04 31.11 -44.89
CA ILE A 197 -16.24 30.78 -43.71
C ILE A 197 -15.62 29.41 -43.93
N PHE A 198 -14.32 29.42 -44.20
CA PHE A 198 -13.52 28.22 -44.49
C PHE A 198 -12.68 27.80 -43.29
N CYS A 199 -12.73 26.52 -42.93
CA CYS A 199 -11.78 25.92 -42.00
C CYS A 199 -10.54 25.45 -42.78
N GLY A 200 -9.43 26.20 -42.64
CA GLY A 200 -8.16 25.86 -43.30
C GLY A 200 -7.69 24.43 -43.03
N LYS A 201 -7.27 23.71 -44.09
CA LYS A 201 -6.58 22.42 -43.96
C LYS A 201 -5.38 22.57 -43.02
N GLY A 202 -5.24 21.64 -42.06
CA GLY A 202 -4.18 21.68 -41.04
C GLY A 202 -4.52 22.45 -39.76
N ARG A 203 -5.72 23.04 -39.63
CA ARG A 203 -6.23 23.51 -38.33
C ARG A 203 -7.08 22.41 -37.69
N GLU A 204 -6.65 21.90 -36.53
CA GLU A 204 -7.51 21.04 -35.72
C GLU A 204 -8.70 21.85 -35.20
N GLY A 205 -9.92 21.44 -35.60
CA GLY A 205 -11.21 21.93 -35.08
C GLY A 205 -11.46 23.43 -35.22
N CYS A 206 -12.08 23.87 -36.32
CA CYS A 206 -12.65 25.22 -36.35
C CYS A 206 -14.02 25.22 -35.67
N VAL A 207 -14.45 26.37 -35.12
CA VAL A 207 -15.82 26.46 -34.58
C VAL A 207 -16.75 26.99 -35.67
N SER A 208 -17.87 26.29 -35.87
CA SER A 208 -18.96 26.71 -36.75
C SER A 208 -19.36 28.17 -36.53
N SER A 209 -19.67 28.85 -37.63
CA SER A 209 -20.31 30.16 -37.72
C SER A 209 -21.83 30.09 -37.55
N ILE A 210 -22.44 28.94 -37.83
CA ILE A 210 -23.87 28.70 -37.64
C ILE A 210 -24.18 28.77 -36.14
N ALA A 211 -24.99 29.75 -35.75
CA ALA A 211 -25.24 30.09 -34.34
C ALA A 211 -25.68 28.87 -33.51
N LYS A 212 -26.58 28.03 -34.04
CA LYS A 212 -27.05 26.80 -33.38
C LYS A 212 -25.88 25.83 -33.12
N LYS A 213 -25.12 25.46 -34.15
CA LYS A 213 -23.98 24.52 -34.02
C LYS A 213 -22.92 25.04 -33.04
N LYS A 214 -22.51 26.30 -33.20
CA LYS A 214 -21.54 26.99 -32.34
C LYS A 214 -21.97 27.03 -30.87
N ASN A 215 -23.23 27.39 -30.62
CA ASN A 215 -23.75 27.47 -29.26
C ASN A 215 -23.84 26.08 -28.63
N THR A 216 -24.32 25.08 -29.37
CA THR A 216 -24.34 23.69 -28.89
C THR A 216 -22.93 23.16 -28.60
N TYR A 217 -21.96 23.41 -29.48
CA TYR A 217 -20.55 23.08 -29.26
C TYR A 217 -20.04 23.69 -27.94
N ALA A 218 -20.19 25.00 -27.78
CA ALA A 218 -19.72 25.72 -26.60
C ALA A 218 -20.45 25.29 -25.31
N ASP A 219 -21.76 25.04 -25.36
CA ASP A 219 -22.54 24.63 -24.19
C ASP A 219 -22.16 23.22 -23.71
N LEU A 220 -21.91 22.28 -24.64
CA LEU A 220 -21.39 20.95 -24.29
C LEU A 220 -20.00 21.04 -23.66
N ARG A 221 -19.10 21.85 -24.22
CA ARG A 221 -17.75 22.09 -23.67
C ARG A 221 -17.81 22.73 -22.29
N LEU A 222 -18.67 23.73 -22.08
CA LEU A 222 -18.88 24.36 -20.77
C LEU A 222 -19.46 23.36 -19.75
N LYS A 223 -20.40 22.50 -20.17
CA LYS A 223 -20.95 21.44 -19.32
C LYS A 223 -19.86 20.42 -18.95
N ALA A 224 -19.02 20.02 -19.90
CA ALA A 224 -17.89 19.13 -19.68
C ALA A 224 -16.89 19.73 -18.67
N ILE A 225 -16.49 20.99 -18.83
CA ILE A 225 -15.59 21.69 -17.89
C ILE A 225 -16.21 21.79 -16.49
N LYS A 226 -17.51 22.09 -16.39
CA LYS A 226 -18.23 22.13 -15.11
C LYS A 226 -18.20 20.76 -14.43
N GLN A 227 -18.48 19.69 -15.17
CA GLN A 227 -18.42 18.33 -14.64
C GLN A 227 -17.01 17.91 -14.26
N TYR A 228 -16.01 18.18 -15.09
CA TYR A 228 -14.61 17.91 -14.78
C TYR A 228 -14.17 18.63 -13.51
N THR A 229 -14.54 19.91 -13.37
CA THR A 229 -14.24 20.70 -12.16
C THR A 229 -14.91 20.13 -10.91
N ALA A 230 -16.17 19.72 -11.01
CA ALA A 230 -16.89 19.15 -9.87
C ALA A 230 -16.44 17.72 -9.51
N ARG A 231 -16.08 16.91 -10.52
CA ARG A 231 -15.88 15.46 -10.37
C ARG A 231 -14.42 15.03 -10.38
N ASN A 232 -13.59 15.56 -11.29
CA ASN A 232 -12.17 15.20 -11.40
C ASN A 232 -11.30 16.05 -10.46
N LEU A 233 -11.49 17.37 -10.41
CA LEU A 233 -10.61 18.23 -9.61
C LEU A 233 -10.71 17.99 -8.10
N LYS A 234 -11.77 17.33 -7.62
CA LYS A 234 -11.84 16.87 -6.22
C LYS A 234 -10.73 15.87 -5.89
N TYR A 235 -10.33 15.03 -6.85
CA TYR A 235 -9.27 14.04 -6.66
C TYR A 235 -7.90 14.68 -6.55
N PHE A 236 -7.71 15.87 -7.12
CA PHE A 236 -6.51 16.69 -6.90
C PHE A 236 -6.68 17.67 -5.72
N SER A 237 -7.65 17.49 -4.82
CA SER A 237 -7.69 18.26 -3.59
C SER A 237 -6.52 17.88 -2.67
N ALA A 238 -6.09 18.81 -1.82
CA ALA A 238 -5.00 18.57 -0.88
C ALA A 238 -5.30 17.39 0.05
N ASP A 239 -6.56 17.22 0.48
CA ASP A 239 -6.97 16.11 1.35
C ASP A 239 -7.02 14.77 0.59
N THR A 240 -7.63 14.74 -0.60
CA THR A 240 -7.87 13.48 -1.32
C THR A 240 -6.58 12.86 -1.86
N CYS A 241 -5.64 13.66 -2.35
CA CYS A 241 -4.41 13.16 -2.99
C CYS A 241 -3.13 13.49 -2.21
N GLY A 242 -3.22 14.26 -1.12
CA GLY A 242 -2.16 14.30 -0.11
C GLY A 242 -1.96 12.96 0.62
N ARG A 243 -2.96 12.06 0.57
CA ARG A 243 -2.92 10.70 1.13
C ARG A 243 -2.44 9.62 0.14
N THR A 244 -2.16 10.01 -1.10
CA THR A 244 -1.66 9.12 -2.15
C THR A 244 -0.17 9.35 -2.38
N SER A 245 0.46 8.51 -3.21
CA SER A 245 1.86 8.65 -3.58
C SER A 245 2.18 9.98 -4.29
N TYR A 246 1.17 10.74 -4.73
CA TYR A 246 1.39 12.10 -5.24
C TYR A 246 1.81 13.10 -4.16
N GLY A 247 1.40 12.89 -2.91
CA GLY A 247 1.74 13.74 -1.77
C GLY A 247 1.64 15.24 -2.08
N ALA A 248 2.74 15.96 -1.87
CA ALA A 248 2.80 17.42 -2.07
C ALA A 248 2.63 17.85 -3.55
N ALA A 249 2.96 16.99 -4.52
CA ALA A 249 2.81 17.30 -5.95
C ALA A 249 1.34 17.56 -6.33
N CYS A 250 0.41 17.03 -5.54
CA CYS A 250 -1.02 17.21 -5.73
C CYS A 250 -1.46 18.69 -5.80
N LYS A 251 -0.85 19.54 -4.96
CA LYS A 251 -1.15 20.99 -4.94
C LYS A 251 -0.84 21.63 -6.29
N VAL A 252 0.23 21.20 -6.94
CA VAL A 252 0.67 21.72 -8.24
C VAL A 252 -0.27 21.28 -9.36
N PHE A 253 -0.70 20.01 -9.38
CA PHE A 253 -1.74 19.54 -10.30
C PHE A 253 -3.02 20.35 -10.17
N ARG A 254 -3.52 20.54 -8.95
CA ARG A 254 -4.75 21.29 -8.70
C ARG A 254 -4.67 22.71 -9.23
N GLN A 255 -3.61 23.43 -8.87
CA GLN A 255 -3.41 24.81 -9.31
C GLN A 255 -3.35 24.91 -10.84
N ALA A 256 -2.62 23.99 -11.47
CA ALA A 256 -2.50 23.93 -12.92
C ALA A 256 -3.87 23.72 -13.60
N TYR A 257 -4.62 22.70 -13.20
CA TYR A 257 -5.90 22.37 -13.84
C TYR A 257 -7.02 23.38 -13.51
N VAL A 258 -7.04 23.95 -12.30
CA VAL A 258 -7.99 25.03 -11.97
C VAL A 258 -7.77 26.24 -12.88
N GLY A 259 -6.51 26.65 -13.08
CA GLY A 259 -6.17 27.75 -13.98
C GLY A 259 -6.60 27.46 -15.43
N GLN A 260 -6.30 26.27 -15.92
CA GLN A 260 -6.68 25.82 -17.27
C GLN A 260 -8.19 25.81 -17.46
N ASN A 261 -8.95 25.19 -16.55
CA ASN A 261 -10.41 25.10 -16.66
C ASN A 261 -11.10 26.46 -16.59
N ARG A 262 -10.61 27.40 -15.76
CA ARG A 262 -11.13 28.76 -15.72
C ARG A 262 -10.96 29.49 -17.05
N LEU A 263 -9.79 29.35 -17.67
CA LEU A 263 -9.50 29.99 -18.96
C LEU A 263 -10.27 29.34 -20.10
N GLN A 264 -10.35 28.00 -20.15
CA GLN A 264 -11.20 27.31 -21.13
C GLN A 264 -12.67 27.73 -21.01
N ALA A 265 -13.21 27.81 -19.79
CA ALA A 265 -14.59 28.26 -19.59
C ALA A 265 -14.82 29.69 -20.11
N LYS A 266 -13.85 30.60 -19.90
CA LYS A 266 -13.88 31.95 -20.47
C LYS A 266 -13.86 31.91 -22.00
N ASN A 267 -13.02 31.06 -22.59
CA ASN A 267 -12.91 30.92 -24.03
C ASN A 267 -14.22 30.40 -24.65
N TYR A 268 -14.82 29.35 -24.11
CA TYR A 268 -16.08 28.82 -24.63
C TYR A 268 -17.28 29.77 -24.41
N ARG A 269 -17.28 30.59 -23.36
CA ARG A 269 -18.27 31.69 -23.25
C ARG A 269 -18.10 32.73 -24.35
N TYR A 270 -16.87 33.05 -24.73
CA TYR A 270 -16.60 33.95 -25.85
C TYR A 270 -17.00 33.34 -27.20
N VAL A 271 -16.79 32.03 -27.38
CA VAL A 271 -17.25 31.29 -28.57
C VAL A 271 -18.75 31.46 -28.81
N ARG A 272 -19.58 31.52 -27.76
CA ARG A 272 -21.04 31.77 -27.91
C ARG A 272 -21.36 33.13 -28.53
N THR A 273 -20.56 34.15 -28.25
CA THR A 273 -20.86 35.54 -28.64
C THR A 273 -20.10 36.01 -29.87
N MET A 274 -19.05 35.31 -30.30
CA MET A 274 -18.28 35.70 -31.48
C MET A 274 -19.08 35.49 -32.78
N LYS A 275 -18.87 36.36 -33.77
CA LYS A 275 -19.50 36.22 -35.11
C LYS A 275 -18.86 35.13 -35.96
N SER A 276 -17.53 34.98 -35.88
CA SER A 276 -16.77 33.95 -36.60
C SER A 276 -15.55 33.51 -35.76
N SER A 277 -15.14 32.26 -35.95
CA SER A 277 -13.88 31.71 -35.42
C SER A 277 -12.69 31.97 -36.36
N VAL A 278 -12.94 32.20 -37.65
CA VAL A 278 -11.91 32.43 -38.67
C VAL A 278 -11.28 33.80 -38.47
N ASN A 279 -9.95 33.82 -38.40
CA ASN A 279 -9.12 35.02 -38.20
C ASN A 279 -9.58 35.92 -37.03
N ASN A 280 -10.18 35.33 -35.99
CA ASN A 280 -10.68 36.08 -34.84
C ASN A 280 -9.53 36.45 -33.88
N PRO A 281 -9.12 37.73 -33.79
CA PRO A 281 -7.93 38.11 -33.01
C PRO A 281 -8.09 37.85 -31.50
N LYS A 282 -9.32 37.99 -30.98
CA LYS A 282 -9.62 37.76 -29.56
C LYS A 282 -9.62 36.27 -29.22
N LEU A 283 -10.17 35.41 -30.10
CA LEU A 283 -10.09 33.95 -29.94
C LEU A 283 -8.63 33.48 -30.00
N ASN A 284 -7.86 33.97 -30.98
CA ASN A 284 -6.43 33.66 -31.11
C ASN A 284 -5.64 34.09 -29.87
N LYS A 285 -5.87 35.31 -29.36
CA LYS A 285 -5.24 35.79 -28.11
C LYS A 285 -5.59 34.91 -26.92
N ASN A 286 -6.86 34.51 -26.81
CA ASN A 286 -7.34 33.63 -25.75
C ASN A 286 -6.71 32.23 -25.81
N ASN A 287 -6.59 31.63 -27.00
CA ASN A 287 -5.94 30.34 -27.22
C ASN A 287 -4.44 30.44 -26.93
N ASN A 288 -3.76 31.47 -27.42
CA ASN A 288 -2.34 31.72 -27.12
C ASN A 288 -2.09 31.87 -25.60
N THR A 289 -3.01 32.52 -24.88
CA THR A 289 -2.92 32.63 -23.41
C THR A 289 -3.07 31.26 -22.74
N TYR A 290 -3.99 30.44 -23.25
CA TYR A 290 -4.19 29.07 -22.77
C TYR A 290 -2.97 28.19 -23.02
N ASP A 291 -2.41 28.22 -24.23
CA ASP A 291 -1.22 27.45 -24.58
C ASP A 291 0.00 27.86 -23.75
N LYS A 292 0.20 29.16 -23.51
CA LYS A 292 1.24 29.65 -22.60
C LYS A 292 1.04 29.11 -21.19
N LEU A 293 -0.20 29.09 -20.68
CA LEU A 293 -0.51 28.54 -19.37
C LEU A 293 -0.20 27.04 -19.30
N VAL A 294 -0.67 26.24 -20.27
CA VAL A 294 -0.39 24.80 -20.37
C VAL A 294 1.11 24.52 -20.43
N LYS A 295 1.84 25.21 -21.32
CA LYS A 295 3.30 25.10 -21.46
C LYS A 295 4.04 25.48 -20.18
N SER A 296 3.55 26.47 -19.42
CA SER A 296 4.15 26.86 -18.15
C SER A 296 3.87 25.88 -16.99
N ASN A 297 2.74 25.17 -17.04
CA ASN A 297 2.33 24.24 -15.98
C ASN A 297 3.02 22.89 -16.09
N GLY A 298 3.27 22.40 -17.32
CA GLY A 298 3.93 21.10 -17.55
C GLY A 298 5.25 20.93 -16.79
N PRO A 299 6.23 21.86 -16.91
CA PRO A 299 7.48 21.79 -16.17
C PRO A 299 7.30 21.86 -14.65
N LYS A 300 6.32 22.61 -14.13
CA LYS A 300 6.04 22.70 -12.69
C LYS A 300 5.53 21.37 -12.15
N ILE A 301 4.57 20.75 -12.84
CA ILE A 301 4.05 19.44 -12.49
C ILE A 301 5.18 18.41 -12.53
N ARG A 302 5.96 18.38 -13.62
CA ARG A 302 7.10 17.48 -13.77
C ARG A 302 8.10 17.64 -12.63
N LYS A 303 8.50 18.87 -12.31
CA LYS A 303 9.42 19.15 -11.20
C LYS A 303 8.88 18.63 -9.87
N ALA A 304 7.59 18.83 -9.60
CA ALA A 304 6.96 18.39 -8.37
C ALA A 304 6.88 16.86 -8.27
N VAL A 305 6.52 16.16 -9.35
CA VAL A 305 6.46 14.69 -9.40
C VAL A 305 7.84 14.08 -9.27
N LEU A 306 8.84 14.58 -10.00
CA LEU A 306 10.21 14.05 -9.95
C LEU A 306 10.94 14.37 -8.63
N ALA A 307 10.39 15.24 -7.79
CA ALA A 307 10.89 15.50 -6.45
C ALA A 307 10.43 14.48 -5.41
N LEU A 308 9.40 13.67 -5.72
CA LEU A 308 8.86 12.68 -4.79
C LEU A 308 9.84 11.53 -4.55
N ASP A 309 10.59 11.13 -5.58
CA ASP A 309 11.61 10.09 -5.45
C ASP A 309 12.67 10.18 -6.58
N PRO A 310 13.98 9.98 -6.29
CA PRO A 310 15.05 9.96 -7.29
C PRO A 310 14.87 8.97 -8.44
N ALA A 311 14.32 7.78 -8.19
CA ALA A 311 14.13 6.74 -9.19
C ALA A 311 13.14 7.15 -10.28
N LEU A 312 12.21 8.07 -10.01
CA LEU A 312 11.27 8.59 -11.00
C LEU A 312 11.97 9.36 -12.12
N ARG A 313 13.15 9.93 -11.87
CA ARG A 313 13.94 10.62 -12.91
C ARG A 313 14.45 9.68 -14.00
N LYS A 314 14.56 8.38 -13.68
CA LYS A 314 15.01 7.32 -14.59
C LYS A 314 13.86 6.73 -15.41
N ASP A 315 12.61 6.92 -14.99
CA ASP A 315 11.44 6.46 -15.72
C ASP A 315 11.09 7.46 -16.84
N LYS A 316 11.27 7.03 -18.09
CA LYS A 316 11.05 7.87 -19.28
C LYS A 316 9.60 8.37 -19.36
N ASP A 317 8.65 7.53 -19.02
CA ASP A 317 7.23 7.83 -19.17
C ASP A 317 6.75 8.77 -18.05
N VAL A 318 7.14 8.55 -16.79
CA VAL A 318 6.86 9.50 -15.71
C VAL A 318 7.52 10.86 -15.98
N ARG A 319 8.77 10.85 -16.46
CA ARG A 319 9.49 12.08 -16.79
C ARG A 319 8.80 12.86 -17.89
N ASN A 320 8.37 12.20 -18.96
CA ASN A 320 7.77 12.86 -20.11
C ASN A 320 6.29 13.23 -19.87
N TYR A 321 5.55 12.35 -19.19
CA TYR A 321 4.11 12.38 -19.01
C TYR A 321 3.70 12.17 -17.53
N PRO A 322 4.10 13.09 -16.61
CA PRO A 322 3.78 12.95 -15.18
C PRO A 322 2.28 12.99 -14.87
N TRP A 323 1.44 13.39 -15.83
CA TRP A 323 -0.02 13.37 -15.74
C TRP A 323 -0.65 12.01 -16.09
N TRP A 324 0.14 11.03 -16.53
CA TRP A 324 -0.35 9.67 -16.73
C TRP A 324 -0.44 8.94 -15.39
N THR A 325 -1.59 9.08 -14.73
CA THR A 325 -1.76 8.69 -13.33
C THR A 325 -1.53 7.20 -13.10
N ASP A 326 -2.05 6.34 -13.99
CA ASP A 326 -1.91 4.88 -13.85
C ASP A 326 -0.44 4.45 -13.89
N HIS A 327 0.35 5.02 -14.81
CA HIS A 327 1.77 4.67 -14.96
C HIS A 327 2.60 5.17 -13.78
N PHE A 328 2.36 6.40 -13.33
CA PHE A 328 3.01 6.94 -12.13
C PHE A 328 2.72 6.08 -10.89
N LEU A 329 1.45 5.76 -10.64
CA LEU A 329 1.06 4.98 -9.46
C LEU A 329 1.55 3.53 -9.53
N ALA A 330 1.57 2.93 -10.73
CA ALA A 330 2.21 1.63 -10.93
C ALA A 330 3.70 1.64 -10.55
N ARG A 331 4.42 2.71 -10.95
CA ARG A 331 5.84 2.84 -10.62
C ARG A 331 6.05 3.04 -9.12
N MET A 332 5.25 3.90 -8.48
CA MET A 332 5.30 4.12 -7.04
C MET A 332 4.97 2.86 -6.25
N GLY A 333 3.93 2.12 -6.64
CA GLY A 333 3.58 0.85 -6.00
C GLY A 333 4.70 -0.18 -6.08
N ALA A 334 5.36 -0.30 -7.24
CA ALA A 334 6.51 -1.18 -7.40
C ALA A 334 7.69 -0.78 -6.50
N MET A 335 7.94 0.53 -6.34
CA MET A 335 9.02 1.04 -5.49
C MET A 335 8.74 0.80 -4.00
N VAL A 336 7.54 1.13 -3.54
CA VAL A 336 7.12 0.92 -2.14
C VAL A 336 7.20 -0.56 -1.74
N LEU A 337 6.89 -1.48 -2.66
CA LEU A 337 7.10 -2.91 -2.41
C LEU A 337 8.60 -3.26 -2.45
N ALA A 338 9.37 -2.75 -3.41
CA ALA A 338 10.81 -2.98 -3.52
C ALA A 338 11.60 -2.56 -2.27
N ASP A 339 11.15 -1.51 -1.57
CA ASP A 339 11.77 -1.04 -0.33
C ASP A 339 11.71 -2.08 0.81
N LEU A 340 10.80 -3.06 0.74
CA LEU A 340 10.69 -4.18 1.69
C LEU A 340 11.77 -5.26 1.50
N LYS A 341 12.81 -5.02 0.69
CA LYS A 341 13.82 -6.04 0.33
C LYS A 341 14.54 -6.62 1.55
N ASP A 342 14.83 -5.80 2.55
CA ASP A 342 15.64 -6.20 3.71
C ASP A 342 14.78 -7.02 4.68
N GLU A 343 13.52 -6.60 4.91
CA GLU A 343 12.57 -7.36 5.69
C GLU A 343 12.19 -8.68 4.99
N ARG A 344 12.03 -8.68 3.66
CA ARG A 344 11.84 -9.92 2.89
C ARG A 344 13.03 -10.87 3.03
N ALA A 345 14.26 -10.35 2.96
CA ALA A 345 15.46 -11.15 3.18
C ALA A 345 15.53 -11.72 4.60
N ALA A 346 15.07 -10.96 5.61
CA ALA A 346 14.98 -11.44 6.99
C ALA A 346 13.97 -12.59 7.13
N ILE A 347 12.78 -12.46 6.54
CA ILE A 347 11.78 -13.55 6.50
C ILE A 347 12.29 -14.75 5.71
N ALA A 348 13.02 -14.54 4.61
CA ALA A 348 13.57 -15.62 3.81
C ALA A 348 14.57 -16.50 4.59
N LYS A 349 15.26 -15.92 5.59
CA LYS A 349 16.23 -16.62 6.45
C LYS A 349 15.59 -17.42 7.61
N LEU A 350 14.32 -17.15 7.94
CA LEU A 350 13.54 -17.94 8.90
C LEU A 350 13.30 -19.36 8.40
#